data_AF-A0A9D7CFU2-F1
#
_entry.id   AF-A0A9D7CFU2-F1
#
_cell.length_a   1.000
_cell.length_b   1.000
_cell.length_c   1.000
_cell.angle_alpha   90.00
_cell.angle_beta   90.00
_cell.angle_gamma   90.00
#
_symmetry.space_group_name_H-M   'P 1'
#
loop_
_entity.id
_entity.type
_entity.pdbx_description
1 polymer ?
#
loop_
_entity_poly.entity_id
_entity_poly.type
_entity_poly.pdbx_seq_one_letter_code
_entity_poly.pdbx_strand_id
1 'polypeptide(L)'
;MDHRHLLPEEIDLLLDGEEGFGVNPLKAHVAQCAGCRAEYEAQREVAAALETLPHFAPSPRLADRVMAQVQIFEPWHVTLRDRVARALPRTQGGRTFVFGTAGVMAVTMSVLTVWLAHRADAVLFLAALLGQRMREAVAGGVNDAVVSAVGQGAATTVASNGLLGVGVAVAVLALAVFGTAFGLKSLASAPRGRRG
;
A
#
# COMPACT_ATOMS: atom_id res chain seq x y z
N MET A 1 31.07 53.22 -28.72
CA MET A 1 31.19 51.76 -28.54
C MET A 1 29.80 51.27 -28.22
N ASP A 2 29.27 50.40 -29.07
CA ASP A 2 27.93 49.84 -28.90
C ASP A 2 28.01 48.76 -27.80
N HIS A 3 27.80 49.20 -26.56
CA HIS A 3 27.77 48.31 -25.41
C HIS A 3 26.36 47.76 -25.31
N ARG A 4 26.22 46.43 -25.29
CA ARG A 4 24.94 45.78 -25.00
C ARG A 4 24.31 46.41 -23.75
N HIS A 5 23.09 46.92 -23.90
CA HIS A 5 22.27 47.41 -22.79
C HIS A 5 21.88 46.26 -21.85
N LEU A 6 21.61 46.60 -20.59
CA LEU A 6 21.14 45.65 -19.59
C LEU A 6 19.76 45.12 -19.98
N LEU A 7 19.52 43.85 -19.68
CA LEU A 7 18.19 43.26 -19.77
C LEU A 7 17.32 43.77 -18.60
N PRO A 8 15.99 43.80 -18.73
CA PRO A 8 15.09 44.20 -17.65
C PRO A 8 15.34 43.42 -16.35
N GLU A 9 15.56 42.10 -16.44
CA GLU A 9 15.79 41.26 -15.26
C GLU A 9 17.13 41.56 -14.57
N GLU A 10 18.12 42.06 -15.31
CA GLU A 10 19.41 42.50 -14.75
C GLU A 10 19.29 43.85 -14.03
N ILE A 11 18.35 44.71 -14.45
CA ILE A 11 18.02 45.97 -13.76
C ILE A 11 17.21 45.67 -12.50
N ASP A 12 16.22 44.77 -12.57
CA ASP A 12 15.44 44.31 -11.42
C ASP A 12 16.36 43.73 -10.33
N LEU A 13 17.34 42.90 -10.71
CA LEU A 13 18.35 42.37 -9.79
C LEU A 13 19.14 43.46 -9.05
N LEU A 14 19.43 44.59 -9.72
CA LEU A 14 20.10 45.73 -9.10
C LEU A 14 19.18 46.52 -8.16
N LEU A 15 17.87 46.50 -8.40
CA LEU A 15 16.85 47.16 -7.57
C LEU A 15 16.54 46.36 -6.31
N ASP A 16 16.49 45.03 -6.40
CA ASP A 16 16.21 44.12 -5.28
C ASP A 16 17.33 44.12 -4.22
N GLY A 17 18.45 44.77 -4.50
CA GLY A 17 19.57 44.89 -3.57
C GLY A 17 20.30 43.57 -3.32
N GLU A 18 20.14 42.58 -4.21
CA GLU A 18 20.83 41.30 -4.08
C GLU A 18 22.35 41.47 -4.12
N GLU A 19 23.05 40.78 -3.22
CA GLU A 19 24.51 40.77 -3.16
C GLU A 19 25.04 39.47 -3.75
N GLY A 20 25.92 39.57 -4.76
CA GLY A 20 26.47 38.39 -5.42
C GLY A 20 27.55 38.70 -6.47
N PHE A 21 28.18 37.64 -7.01
CA PHE A 21 29.28 37.78 -7.98
C PHE A 21 28.88 38.47 -9.29
N GLY A 22 27.60 38.48 -9.64
CA GLY A 22 27.07 39.07 -10.88
C GLY A 22 26.80 40.58 -10.82
N VAL A 23 26.65 41.19 -9.64
CA VAL A 23 26.10 42.56 -9.55
C VAL A 23 27.13 43.67 -9.74
N ASN A 24 28.41 43.42 -9.40
CA ASN A 24 29.47 44.42 -9.53
C ASN A 24 29.72 44.87 -10.98
N PRO A 25 29.80 43.95 -11.97
CA PRO A 25 29.87 44.34 -13.39
C PRO A 25 28.65 45.14 -13.86
N LEU A 26 27.44 44.80 -13.41
CA LEU A 26 26.21 45.51 -13.79
C LEU A 26 26.21 46.94 -13.22
N LYS A 27 26.61 47.13 -11.96
CA LYS A 27 26.80 48.45 -11.35
C LYS A 27 27.82 49.30 -12.12
N ALA A 28 28.94 48.68 -12.53
CA ALA A 28 29.94 49.36 -13.37
C ALA A 28 29.38 49.76 -14.73
N HIS A 29 28.54 48.92 -15.34
CA HIS A 29 27.87 49.24 -16.61
C HIS A 29 26.90 50.42 -16.47
N VAL A 30 26.03 50.44 -15.45
CA VAL A 30 25.12 51.57 -15.18
C VAL A 30 25.88 52.89 -14.96
N ALA A 31 27.07 52.81 -14.34
CA ALA A 31 27.95 53.97 -14.16
C ALA A 31 28.57 54.48 -15.47
N GLN A 32 28.55 53.71 -16.56
CA GLN A 32 29.13 54.07 -17.86
C GLN A 32 28.08 54.34 -18.94
N CYS A 33 26.93 53.67 -18.90
CA CYS A 33 25.87 53.78 -19.90
C CYS A 33 24.75 54.71 -19.43
N ALA A 34 24.55 55.83 -20.13
CA ALA A 34 23.52 56.81 -19.79
C ALA A 34 22.08 56.27 -19.95
N GLY A 35 21.84 55.41 -20.96
CA GLY A 35 20.53 54.80 -21.19
C GLY A 35 20.11 53.87 -20.04
N CYS A 36 20.98 52.93 -19.68
CA CYS A 36 20.73 52.00 -18.56
C CYS A 36 20.61 52.74 -17.22
N ARG A 37 21.31 53.86 -17.05
CA ARG A 37 21.17 54.71 -15.85
C ARG A 37 19.79 55.37 -15.76
N ALA A 38 19.32 55.95 -16.86
CA ALA A 38 18.01 56.57 -16.90
C ALA A 38 16.89 55.54 -16.62
N GLU A 39 17.00 54.33 -17.18
CA GLU A 39 16.05 53.25 -16.92
C GLU A 39 16.08 52.79 -15.46
N TYR A 40 17.27 52.57 -14.89
CA TYR A 40 17.42 52.20 -13.48
C TYR A 40 16.87 53.27 -12.53
N GLU A 41 17.15 54.56 -12.78
CA GLU A 41 16.63 55.66 -11.96
C GLU A 41 15.11 55.75 -12.03
N ALA A 42 14.52 55.60 -13.23
CA ALA A 42 13.08 55.61 -13.41
C ALA A 42 12.39 54.46 -12.66
N GLN A 43 12.94 53.24 -12.74
CA GLN A 43 12.40 52.10 -12.00
C GLN A 43 12.59 52.25 -10.48
N ARG A 44 13.72 52.81 -10.04
CA ARG A 44 13.97 53.10 -8.62
C ARG A 44 12.96 54.09 -8.05
N GLU A 45 12.56 55.09 -8.83
CA GLU A 45 11.51 56.04 -8.43
C GLU A 45 10.16 55.33 -8.22
N VAL A 46 9.81 54.41 -9.12
CA VAL A 46 8.59 53.60 -8.98
C VAL A 46 8.66 52.70 -7.75
N ALA A 47 9.79 52.01 -7.53
CA ALA A 47 9.99 51.17 -6.35
C ALA A 47 9.87 51.98 -5.05
N ALA A 48 10.51 53.15 -4.99
CA ALA A 48 10.39 54.06 -3.85
C ALA A 48 8.95 54.52 -3.62
N ALA A 49 8.20 54.83 -4.68
CA ALA A 49 6.79 55.15 -4.57
C ALA A 49 5.98 53.95 -4.03
N LEU A 50 6.29 52.73 -4.46
CA LEU A 50 5.65 51.51 -3.97
C LEU A 50 5.92 51.25 -2.48
N GLU A 51 7.13 51.53 -2.01
CA GLU A 51 7.51 51.41 -0.59
C GLU A 51 6.75 52.38 0.32
N THR A 52 6.27 53.52 -0.21
CA THR A 52 5.45 54.46 0.57
C THR A 52 4.02 53.96 0.81
N LEU A 53 3.58 52.88 0.15
CA LEU A 53 2.24 52.36 0.38
C LEU A 53 2.06 51.87 1.83
N PRO A 54 0.84 52.00 2.38
CA PRO A 54 0.54 51.49 3.71
C PRO A 54 0.75 49.97 3.75
N HIS A 55 1.48 49.52 4.76
CA HIS A 55 1.71 48.10 4.98
C HIS A 55 0.42 47.47 5.51
N PHE A 56 -0.17 46.55 4.75
CA PHE A 56 -1.33 45.78 5.19
C PHE A 56 -0.86 44.54 5.93
N ALA A 57 -1.11 44.48 7.24
CA ALA A 57 -0.88 43.27 8.02
C ALA A 57 -1.89 42.19 7.59
N PRO A 58 -1.44 40.99 7.21
CA PRO A 58 -2.35 39.91 6.87
C PRO A 58 -3.16 39.45 8.09
N SER A 59 -4.31 38.81 7.85
CA SER A 59 -5.09 38.19 8.95
C SER A 59 -4.22 37.17 9.71
N PRO A 60 -4.37 37.03 11.04
CA PRO A 60 -3.55 36.12 11.83
C PRO A 60 -3.64 34.64 11.39
N ARG A 61 -4.73 34.26 10.68
CA ARG A 61 -4.93 32.90 10.13
C ARG A 61 -4.45 32.73 8.69
N LEU A 62 -3.82 33.73 8.08
CA LEU A 62 -3.38 33.63 6.69
C LEU A 62 -2.26 32.60 6.56
N ALA A 63 -1.25 32.66 7.46
CA ALA A 63 -0.14 31.72 7.47
C ALA A 63 -0.63 30.27 7.57
N ASP A 64 -1.50 29.98 8.54
CA ASP A 64 -2.07 28.65 8.71
C ASP A 64 -2.85 28.18 7.47
N ARG A 65 -3.64 29.06 6.85
CA ARG A 65 -4.40 28.74 5.63
C ARG A 65 -3.50 28.46 4.43
N VAL A 66 -2.43 29.23 4.26
CA VAL A 66 -1.45 29.01 3.18
C VAL A 66 -0.69 27.71 3.43
N MET A 67 -0.17 27.51 4.65
CA MET A 67 0.59 26.30 5.00
C MET A 67 -0.26 25.03 4.91
N ALA A 68 -1.57 25.12 5.13
CA ALA A 68 -2.48 23.99 4.94
C ALA A 68 -2.66 23.58 3.46
N GLN A 69 -2.39 24.49 2.52
CA GLN A 69 -2.51 24.23 1.07
C GLN A 69 -1.17 23.86 0.43
N VAL A 70 -0.06 24.24 1.04
CA VAL A 70 1.28 23.85 0.57
C VAL A 70 1.49 22.37 0.88
N GLN A 71 1.47 21.56 -0.17
CA GLN A 71 1.87 20.15 -0.08
C GLN A 71 3.39 20.08 0.05
N ILE A 72 3.88 20.19 1.28
CA ILE A 72 5.28 19.90 1.58
C ILE A 72 5.44 18.38 1.44
N PHE A 73 6.24 17.95 0.48
CA PHE A 73 6.67 16.56 0.38
C PHE A 73 7.57 16.25 1.59
N GLU A 74 6.95 15.91 2.71
CA GLU A 74 7.68 15.34 3.82
C GLU A 74 8.15 13.94 3.43
N PRO A 75 9.46 13.68 3.53
CA PRO A 75 9.96 12.33 3.31
C PRO A 75 9.24 11.34 4.23
N TRP A 76 8.82 10.19 3.68
CA TRP A 76 8.04 9.17 4.40
C TRP A 76 8.71 8.72 5.72
N HIS A 77 10.04 8.80 5.81
CA HIS A 77 10.77 8.41 7.00
C HIS A 77 10.55 9.37 8.17
N VAL A 78 10.29 10.66 7.91
CA VAL A 78 9.99 11.67 8.94
C VAL A 78 8.59 11.43 9.51
N THR A 79 7.60 11.22 8.63
CA THR A 79 6.21 10.94 9.05
C THR A 79 6.10 9.60 9.78
N LEU A 80 6.84 8.58 9.36
CA LEU A 80 6.91 7.30 10.07
C LEU A 80 7.56 7.46 11.46
N ARG A 81 8.68 8.18 11.55
CA ARG A 81 9.37 8.46 12.82
C ARG A 81 8.44 9.15 13.81
N ASP A 82 7.70 10.16 13.36
CA ASP A 82 6.78 10.92 14.21
C ASP A 82 5.57 10.11 14.67
N ARG A 83 5.06 9.20 13.83
CA ARG A 83 4.01 8.26 14.23
C ARG A 83 4.53 7.27 15.28
N VAL A 84 5.72 6.72 15.07
CA VAL A 84 6.35 5.80 16.04
C VAL A 84 6.63 6.52 17.36
N ALA A 85 7.20 7.73 17.31
CA ALA A 85 7.50 8.52 18.50
C ALA A 85 6.24 8.86 19.32
N ARG A 86 5.10 9.13 18.66
CA ARG A 86 3.80 9.34 19.33
C ARG A 86 3.19 8.06 19.88
N ALA A 87 3.40 6.92 19.22
CA ALA A 87 2.90 5.63 19.68
C ALA A 87 3.72 5.06 20.86
N LEU A 88 4.96 5.49 21.04
CA LEU A 88 5.77 5.05 22.17
C LEU A 88 5.28 5.67 23.50
N PRO A 89 5.11 4.87 24.56
CA PRO A 89 4.78 5.40 25.87
C PRO A 89 5.91 6.30 26.39
N ARG A 90 5.54 7.49 26.90
CA ARG A 90 6.48 8.49 27.42
C ARG A 90 7.11 8.08 28.76
N THR A 91 6.44 7.22 29.52
CA THR A 91 6.93 6.75 30.84
C THR A 91 8.01 5.69 30.69
N GLN A 92 9.05 5.76 31.52
CA GLN A 92 10.15 4.78 31.55
C GLN A 92 9.65 3.33 31.70
N GLY A 93 8.65 3.09 32.56
CA GLY A 93 8.05 1.76 32.75
C GLY A 93 7.22 1.25 31.56
N GLY A 94 6.56 2.14 30.82
CA GLY A 94 5.85 1.76 29.60
C GLY A 94 6.80 1.32 28.48
N ARG A 95 7.99 1.92 28.38
CA ARG A 95 8.98 1.57 27.36
C ARG A 95 9.56 0.18 27.62
N THR A 96 9.92 -0.14 28.86
CA THR A 96 10.46 -1.47 29.20
C THR A 96 9.45 -2.58 28.97
N PHE A 97 8.15 -2.34 29.22
CA PHE A 97 7.10 -3.31 28.90
C PHE A 97 6.95 -3.57 27.40
N VAL A 98 6.85 -2.52 26.58
CA VAL A 98 6.69 -2.66 25.12
C VAL A 98 7.91 -3.33 24.48
N PHE A 99 9.12 -2.88 24.82
CA PHE A 99 10.34 -3.49 24.28
C PHE A 99 10.57 -4.91 24.83
N GLY A 100 10.23 -5.15 26.09
CA GLY A 100 10.33 -6.48 26.71
C GLY A 100 9.39 -7.50 26.05
N THR A 101 8.11 -7.15 25.91
CA THR A 101 7.12 -8.03 25.25
C THR A 101 7.47 -8.31 23.79
N ALA A 102 7.87 -7.29 23.02
CA ALA A 102 8.30 -7.47 21.64
C ALA A 102 9.55 -8.36 21.52
N GLY A 103 10.53 -8.17 22.41
CA GLY A 103 11.72 -9.00 22.47
C GLY A 103 11.41 -10.47 22.78
N VAL A 104 10.56 -10.73 23.78
CA VAL A 104 10.12 -12.10 24.13
C VAL A 104 9.37 -12.74 22.96
N MET A 105 8.50 -12.02 22.27
CA MET A 105 7.78 -12.53 21.11
C MET A 105 8.74 -12.88 19.96
N ALA A 106 9.74 -12.03 19.68
CA ALA A 106 10.72 -12.29 18.64
C ALA A 106 11.58 -13.53 18.94
N VAL A 107 12.02 -13.69 20.20
CA VAL A 107 12.83 -14.84 20.63
C VAL A 107 12.00 -16.12 20.58
N THR A 108 10.77 -16.10 21.09
CA THR A 108 9.88 -17.28 21.06
C THR A 108 9.56 -17.71 19.64
N MET A 109 9.28 -16.77 18.74
CA MET A 109 9.04 -17.08 17.33
C MET A 109 10.28 -17.67 16.64
N SER A 110 11.47 -17.14 16.94
CA SER A 110 12.74 -17.65 16.41
C SER A 110 13.03 -19.07 16.90
N VAL A 111 12.87 -19.31 18.20
CA VAL A 111 13.05 -20.64 18.81
C VAL A 111 12.05 -21.64 18.24
N LEU A 112 10.79 -21.23 18.08
CA LEU A 112 9.76 -22.08 17.48
C LEU A 112 10.12 -22.47 16.05
N THR A 113 10.63 -21.52 15.26
CA THR A 113 11.05 -21.77 13.87
C THR A 113 12.21 -22.77 13.81
N VAL A 114 13.23 -22.60 14.67
CA VAL A 114 14.37 -23.50 14.76
C VAL A 114 13.94 -24.90 15.24
N TRP A 115 13.06 -24.97 16.24
CA TRP A 115 12.52 -26.22 16.74
C TRP A 115 11.75 -26.99 15.65
N LEU A 116 10.92 -26.28 14.89
CA LEU A 116 10.13 -26.85 13.79
C LEU A 116 11.02 -27.37 12.66
N ALA A 117 12.09 -26.63 12.32
CA ALA A 117 13.06 -27.05 11.33
C ALA A 117 13.78 -28.34 11.75
N HIS A 118 14.08 -28.51 13.04
CA HIS A 118 14.78 -29.71 13.52
C HIS A 118 13.87 -30.94 13.70
N ARG A 119 12.55 -30.73 13.82
CA ARG A 119 11.52 -31.78 13.90
C ARG A 119 10.77 -32.01 12.59
N ALA A 120 11.29 -31.49 11.47
CA ALA A 120 10.68 -31.60 10.15
C ALA A 120 10.36 -33.06 9.75
N ASP A 121 11.24 -34.01 10.08
CA ASP A 121 11.03 -35.44 9.78
C ASP A 121 9.79 -36.01 10.49
N ALA A 122 9.55 -35.60 11.74
CA ALA A 122 8.37 -36.04 12.50
C ALA A 122 7.08 -35.41 11.97
N VAL A 123 7.14 -34.15 11.52
CA VAL A 123 5.99 -33.44 10.91
C VAL A 123 5.64 -34.03 9.55
N LEU A 124 6.63 -34.32 8.72
CA LEU A 124 6.44 -34.98 7.42
C LEU A 124 5.88 -36.40 7.60
N PHE A 125 6.37 -37.14 8.60
CA PHE A 125 5.82 -38.46 8.95
C PHE A 125 4.36 -38.38 9.39
N LEU A 126 4.01 -37.42 10.25
CA LEU A 126 2.63 -37.23 10.71
C LEU A 126 1.70 -36.80 9.57
N ALA A 127 2.18 -35.92 8.67
CA ALA A 127 1.44 -35.48 7.50
C ALA A 127 1.21 -36.62 6.49
N ALA A 128 2.22 -37.47 6.28
CA ALA A 128 2.09 -38.68 5.47
C ALA A 128 1.04 -39.63 6.07
N LEU A 129 1.08 -39.85 7.39
CA LEU A 129 0.12 -40.70 8.10
C LEU A 129 -1.32 -40.15 8.00
N LEU A 130 -1.49 -38.83 8.18
CA LEU A 130 -2.79 -38.16 8.04
C LEU A 130 -3.31 -38.26 6.60
N GLY A 131 -2.42 -38.07 5.62
CA GLY A 131 -2.74 -38.20 4.20
C GLY A 131 -3.18 -39.61 3.81
N GLN A 132 -2.52 -40.64 4.35
CA GLN A 132 -2.92 -42.04 4.15
C GLN A 132 -4.28 -42.32 4.77
N ARG A 133 -4.52 -41.91 6.01
CA ARG A 133 -5.81 -42.12 6.69
C ARG A 133 -6.97 -41.37 6.02
N MET A 134 -6.73 -40.16 5.50
CA MET A 134 -7.73 -39.43 4.71
C MET A 134 -8.06 -40.15 3.40
N ARG A 135 -7.04 -40.68 2.69
CA ARG A 135 -7.28 -41.45 1.46
C ARG A 135 -8.07 -42.73 1.74
N GLU A 136 -7.75 -43.44 2.82
CA GLU A 136 -8.47 -44.65 3.24
C GLU A 136 -9.91 -44.34 3.64
N ALA A 137 -10.16 -43.26 4.40
CA ALA A 137 -11.50 -42.84 4.79
C ALA A 137 -12.35 -42.40 3.58
N VAL A 138 -11.76 -41.68 2.63
CA VAL A 138 -12.42 -41.26 1.40
C VAL A 138 -12.70 -42.47 0.49
N ALA A 139 -11.74 -43.37 0.30
CA ALA A 139 -11.93 -44.58 -0.50
C ALA A 139 -12.98 -45.51 0.10
N GLY A 140 -12.97 -45.69 1.43
CA GLY A 140 -13.98 -46.46 2.16
C GLY A 140 -15.38 -45.83 2.03
N GLY A 141 -15.49 -44.52 2.26
CA GLY A 141 -16.76 -43.81 2.15
C GLY A 141 -17.34 -43.79 0.73
N VAL A 142 -16.49 -43.69 -0.30
CA VAL A 142 -16.93 -43.79 -1.71
C VAL A 142 -17.40 -45.21 -2.04
N ASN A 143 -16.69 -46.24 -1.58
CA ASN A 143 -17.09 -47.63 -1.82
C ASN A 143 -18.43 -47.95 -1.14
N ASP A 144 -18.61 -47.52 0.12
CA ASP A 144 -19.87 -47.71 0.85
C ASP A 144 -21.04 -46.90 0.24
N ALA A 145 -20.79 -45.69 -0.25
CA ALA A 145 -21.79 -44.89 -0.96
C ALA A 145 -22.18 -45.52 -2.31
N VAL A 146 -21.22 -46.07 -3.05
CA VAL A 146 -21.49 -46.78 -4.31
C VAL A 146 -22.28 -48.06 -4.06
N VAL A 147 -21.89 -48.86 -3.06
CA VAL A 147 -22.58 -50.11 -2.72
C VAL A 147 -24.00 -49.86 -2.19
N SER A 148 -24.21 -48.80 -1.41
CA SER A 148 -25.55 -48.44 -0.89
C SER A 148 -26.47 -47.81 -1.93
N ALA A 149 -25.94 -47.05 -2.89
CA ALA A 149 -26.75 -46.42 -3.95
C ALA A 149 -27.09 -47.39 -5.10
N VAL A 150 -26.20 -48.35 -5.38
CA VAL A 150 -26.28 -49.21 -6.57
C VAL A 150 -26.67 -50.66 -6.22
N GLY A 151 -26.55 -51.04 -4.94
CA GLY A 151 -26.82 -52.39 -4.44
C GLY A 151 -25.72 -53.39 -4.82
N GLN A 152 -25.51 -54.40 -3.96
CA GLN A 152 -24.42 -55.39 -4.11
C GLN A 152 -24.41 -56.11 -5.47
N GLY A 153 -25.55 -56.20 -6.16
CA GLY A 153 -25.66 -56.86 -7.47
C GLY A 153 -25.03 -56.10 -8.63
N ALA A 154 -25.03 -54.75 -8.62
CA ALA A 154 -24.53 -53.99 -9.76
C ALA A 154 -23.01 -53.75 -9.72
N ALA A 155 -22.40 -53.73 -8.53
CA ALA A 155 -20.94 -53.75 -8.38
C ALA A 155 -20.31 -55.03 -8.97
N THR A 156 -20.96 -56.18 -8.81
CA THR A 156 -20.49 -57.45 -9.40
C THR A 156 -20.68 -57.53 -10.91
N THR A 157 -21.72 -56.91 -11.48
CA THR A 157 -21.94 -56.87 -12.94
C THR A 157 -21.00 -55.93 -13.68
N VAL A 158 -20.51 -54.86 -13.03
CA VAL A 158 -19.46 -53.99 -13.58
C VAL A 158 -18.13 -54.73 -13.64
N ALA A 159 -17.83 -55.56 -12.64
CA ALA A 159 -16.62 -56.39 -12.62
C ALA A 159 -16.66 -57.53 -13.66
N SER A 160 -17.84 -58.04 -14.03
CA SER A 160 -17.97 -59.17 -14.95
C SER A 160 -18.18 -58.79 -16.43
N ASN A 161 -18.73 -57.61 -16.72
CA ASN A 161 -19.06 -57.16 -18.08
C ASN A 161 -18.46 -55.77 -18.37
N GLY A 162 -17.15 -55.75 -18.61
CA GLY A 162 -16.29 -54.56 -18.58
C GLY A 162 -16.60 -53.40 -19.55
N LEU A 163 -17.57 -53.53 -20.47
CA LEU A 163 -17.92 -52.46 -21.43
C LEU A 163 -19.33 -51.89 -21.22
N LEU A 164 -20.31 -52.73 -20.85
CA LEU A 164 -21.66 -52.27 -20.48
C LEU A 164 -21.70 -51.74 -19.03
N GLY A 165 -20.84 -52.23 -18.15
CA GLY A 165 -20.71 -51.72 -16.77
C GLY A 165 -20.21 -50.28 -16.70
N VAL A 166 -19.35 -49.88 -17.63
CA VAL A 166 -18.83 -48.50 -17.71
C VAL A 166 -19.93 -47.52 -18.08
N GLY A 167 -20.85 -47.89 -18.98
CA GLY A 167 -21.98 -47.04 -19.36
C GLY A 167 -22.91 -46.73 -18.19
N VAL A 168 -23.19 -47.74 -17.36
CA VAL A 168 -24.01 -47.57 -16.14
C VAL A 168 -23.26 -46.74 -15.10
N ALA A 169 -21.97 -46.99 -14.89
CA ALA A 169 -21.14 -46.22 -13.95
C ALA A 169 -21.06 -44.73 -14.34
N VAL A 170 -20.88 -44.43 -15.63
CA VAL A 170 -20.84 -43.04 -16.15
C VAL A 170 -22.21 -42.36 -16.02
N ALA A 171 -23.32 -43.07 -16.29
CA ALA A 171 -24.66 -42.52 -16.12
C ALA A 171 -25.00 -42.19 -14.66
N VAL A 172 -24.59 -43.06 -13.72
CA VAL A 172 -24.79 -42.84 -12.28
C VAL A 172 -23.92 -41.67 -11.79
N LEU A 173 -22.66 -41.59 -12.23
CA LEU A 173 -21.76 -40.50 -11.87
C LEU A 173 -22.26 -39.16 -12.43
N ALA A 174 -22.81 -39.15 -13.65
CA ALA A 174 -23.43 -37.98 -14.24
C ALA A 174 -24.67 -37.53 -13.45
N LEU A 175 -25.55 -38.46 -13.04
CA LEU A 175 -26.73 -38.13 -12.23
C LEU A 175 -26.36 -37.57 -10.85
N ALA A 176 -25.32 -38.11 -10.20
CA ALA A 176 -24.83 -37.59 -8.93
C ALA A 176 -24.25 -36.16 -9.05
N VAL A 177 -23.48 -35.89 -10.11
CA VAL A 177 -22.93 -34.56 -10.38
C VAL A 177 -24.05 -33.56 -10.73
N PHE A 178 -25.04 -33.96 -11.52
CA PHE A 178 -26.18 -33.10 -11.85
C PHE A 178 -27.05 -32.78 -10.63
N GLY A 179 -27.26 -33.75 -9.73
CA GLY A 179 -28.03 -33.55 -8.49
C GLY A 179 -27.38 -32.54 -7.54
N THR A 180 -26.04 -32.61 -7.37
CA THR A 180 -25.31 -31.68 -6.49
C THR A 180 -25.27 -30.25 -7.04
N ALA A 181 -25.11 -30.08 -8.35
CA ALA A 181 -25.11 -28.76 -8.99
C ALA A 181 -26.48 -28.06 -8.91
N PHE A 182 -27.58 -28.80 -9.04
CA PHE A 182 -28.92 -28.24 -8.98
C PHE A 182 -29.36 -27.91 -7.53
N GLY A 183 -28.98 -28.75 -6.57
CA GLY A 183 -29.25 -28.51 -5.14
C GLY A 183 -28.63 -27.20 -4.63
N LEU A 184 -27.37 -26.93 -4.98
CA LEU A 184 -26.65 -25.71 -4.61
C LEU A 184 -27.28 -24.44 -5.23
N LYS A 185 -27.82 -24.52 -6.45
CA LYS A 185 -28.45 -23.37 -7.10
C LYS A 185 -29.83 -23.02 -6.50
N SER A 186 -30.57 -24.01 -6.01
CA SER A 186 -31.85 -23.78 -5.33
C SER A 186 -31.68 -23.11 -3.96
N LEU A 187 -30.59 -23.41 -3.24
CA LEU A 187 -30.26 -22.79 -1.96
C LEU A 187 -29.77 -21.34 -2.12
N ALA A 188 -29.10 -21.03 -3.23
CA ALA A 188 -28.58 -19.67 -3.49
C ALA A 188 -29.66 -18.66 -3.94
N SER A 189 -30.84 -19.12 -4.36
CA SER A 189 -31.91 -18.29 -4.93
C SER A 189 -33.11 -18.05 -3.99
N ALA A 190 -33.05 -18.51 -2.74
CA ALA A 190 -34.09 -18.25 -1.75
C ALA A 190 -34.12 -16.74 -1.35
N PRO A 191 -35.21 -16.01 -1.61
CA PRO A 191 -35.29 -14.59 -1.30
C PRO A 191 -35.39 -14.38 0.22
N ARG A 192 -34.45 -13.59 0.78
CA ARG A 192 -34.49 -13.15 2.18
C ARG A 192 -35.68 -12.22 2.40
N GLY A 193 -36.74 -12.75 3.01
CA GLY A 193 -37.91 -11.98 3.45
C GLY A 193 -37.52 -10.95 4.52
N ARG A 194 -37.75 -9.68 4.19
CA ARG A 194 -37.60 -8.49 5.04
C ARG A 194 -38.73 -8.48 6.07
N ARG A 195 -38.43 -8.75 7.34
CA ARG A 195 -39.36 -8.51 8.46
C ARG A 195 -39.25 -7.05 8.91
N GLY A 196 -40.34 -6.31 8.73
CA GLY A 196 -40.72 -5.22 9.63
C GLY A 196 -41.49 -5.77 10.82
#